data_AF-A0A3D6CLK3-F1
#
_entry.id   AF-A0A3D6CLK3-F1
#
_cell.length_a   1.000
_cell.length_b   1.000
_cell.length_c   1.000
_cell.angle_alpha   90.00
_cell.angle_beta   90.00
_cell.angle_gamma   90.00
#
_symmetry.space_group_name_H-M   'P 1'
#
loop_
_entity.id
_entity.type
_entity.pdbx_description
1 polymer ?
#
loop_
_entity_poly.entity_id
_entity_poly.type
_entity_poly.pdbx_seq_one_letter_code
_entity_poly.pdbx_strand_id
1 'polypeptide(L)' 'MKKQLRYILLFISAIGFAQKPMVQAEIDTTNIRIGEQFQLKISVAETTNVIIPAMRLKGLEVVDSTRIDTLKNSLV' A
#
# COMPACT_ATOMS: atom_id res chain seq x y z
N MET A 1 -21.97 -29.74 -13.94
CA MET A 1 -22.21 -28.65 -12.97
C MET A 1 -21.06 -28.46 -11.96
N LYS A 2 -20.49 -29.51 -11.34
CA LYS A 2 -19.39 -29.35 -10.35
C LYS A 2 -18.11 -28.67 -10.87
N LYS A 3 -17.74 -28.87 -12.14
CA LYS A 3 -16.55 -28.24 -12.76
C LYS A 3 -16.76 -26.74 -13.03
N GLN A 4 -17.96 -26.33 -13.45
CA GLN A 4 -18.29 -24.93 -13.71
C GLN A 4 -18.28 -24.10 -12.42
N LEU A 5 -18.75 -24.66 -11.31
CA LEU A 5 -18.70 -23.99 -10.01
C LEU A 5 -17.26 -23.68 -9.58
N ARG A 6 -16.30 -24.58 -9.86
CA ARG A 6 -14.87 -24.34 -9.58
C ARG A 6 -14.32 -23.17 -10.40
N TYR A 7 -14.68 -23.06 -11.68
CA TYR A 7 -14.25 -21.96 -12.53
C TYR A 7 -14.85 -20.62 -12.12
N ILE A 8 -16.14 -20.61 -11.73
CA ILE A 8 -16.79 -19.39 -11.21
C ILE A 8 -16.13 -18.92 -9.91
N LEU A 9 -15.82 -19.85 -9.00
CA LEU A 9 -15.12 -19.53 -7.76
C LEU A 9 -13.74 -18.91 -8.03
N LEU A 10 -12.98 -19.49 -8.95
CA LEU A 10 -11.65 -19.00 -9.36
C LEU A 10 -11.74 -17.60 -10.01
N PHE A 11 -12.80 -17.35 -10.77
CA PHE A 11 -13.03 -16.06 -11.40
C PHE A 11 -13.36 -14.96 -10.37
N ILE A 12 -14.22 -15.27 -9.39
CA ILE A 12 -14.58 -14.31 -8.33
C ILE A 12 -13.37 -14.00 -7.44
N SER A 13 -12.52 -14.98 -7.13
CA SER A 13 -11.30 -14.72 -6.36
C SER A 13 -10.35 -13.79 -7.11
N ALA A 14 -10.20 -13.97 -8.42
CA ALA A 14 -9.36 -13.09 -9.24
C ALA A 14 -9.86 -11.64 -9.24
N ILE A 15 -11.17 -11.41 -9.27
CA ILE A 15 -11.76 -10.06 -9.19
C ILE A 15 -11.48 -9.41 -7.83
N GLY A 16 -11.52 -10.18 -6.73
CA GLY A 16 -11.20 -9.66 -5.39
C GLY A 16 -9.77 -9.11 -5.29
N PHE A 17 -8.78 -9.81 -5.86
CA PHE A 17 -7.39 -9.37 -5.88
C PHE A 17 -7.12 -8.19 -6.83
N ALA A 18 -7.97 -7.98 -7.84
CA ALA A 18 -7.82 -6.89 -8.80
C ALA A 18 -8.36 -5.54 -8.29
N GLN A 19 -9.00 -5.50 -7.11
CA GLN A 19 -9.49 -4.26 -6.52
C GLN A 19 -8.32 -3.34 -6.12
N LYS A 20 -8.44 -2.04 -6.41
CA LYS A 20 -7.47 -1.04 -5.94
C LYS A 20 -7.66 -0.85 -4.43
N PRO A 21 -6.64 -1.09 -3.59
CA PRO A 21 -6.77 -0.91 -2.16
C PRO A 21 -6.87 0.59 -1.81
N MET A 22 -7.68 0.91 -0.80
CA MET A 22 -7.82 2.28 -0.29
C MET A 22 -6.52 2.81 0.34
N VAL A 23 -5.71 1.92 0.91
CA VAL A 23 -4.40 2.21 1.48
C VAL A 23 -3.37 1.35 0.76
N GLN A 24 -2.38 2.00 0.16
CA GLN A 24 -1.30 1.35 -0.57
C GLN A 24 0.01 1.64 0.14
N ALA A 25 0.75 0.59 0.50
CA ALA A 25 2.08 0.69 1.07
C ALA A 25 3.09 0.12 0.07
N GLU A 26 4.11 0.92 -0.25
CA GLU A 26 5.14 0.61 -1.23
C GLU A 26 6.51 0.74 -0.57
N ILE A 27 7.37 -0.23 -0.85
CA ILE A 27 8.78 -0.20 -0.50
C ILE A 27 9.57 -0.50 -1.77
N ASP A 28 10.49 0.37 -2.12
CA ASP A 28 11.44 0.09 -3.19
C ASP A 28 12.60 -0.74 -2.61
N THR A 29 12.64 -2.01 -2.99
CA THR A 29 13.71 -2.95 -2.58
C THR A 29 14.66 -3.29 -3.72
N THR A 30 14.56 -2.60 -4.87
CA THR A 30 15.24 -3.01 -6.12
C THR A 30 16.75 -2.97 -6.01
N ASN A 31 17.30 -2.11 -5.15
CA ASN A 31 18.75 -1.91 -4.98
C ASN A 31 19.23 -1.91 -3.52
N ILE A 32 18.48 -2.47 -2.57
CA ILE A 32 18.82 -2.38 -1.14
C ILE A 32 19.87 -3.41 -0.71
N ARG A 33 20.85 -2.99 0.09
CA ARG A 33 21.84 -3.85 0.76
C ARG A 33 21.62 -3.89 2.27
N ILE A 34 22.17 -4.91 2.93
CA ILE A 34 22.09 -5.04 4.38
C ILE A 34 22.82 -3.86 5.03
N GLY A 35 22.12 -3.13 5.91
CA GLY A 35 22.63 -1.93 6.57
C GLY A 35 22.26 -0.62 5.85
N GLU A 36 21.58 -0.67 4.70
CA GLU A 36 21.07 0.52 4.01
C GLU A 36 19.66 0.90 4.48
N GLN A 37 19.31 2.17 4.28
CA GLN A 37 17.97 2.69 4.52
C GLN A 37 17.06 2.41 3.32
N PHE A 38 15.78 2.22 3.58
CA PHE A 38 14.76 2.11 2.53
C PHE A 38 13.59 3.06 2.83
N GLN A 39 12.89 3.47 1.79
CA GLN A 39 11.75 4.35 1.91
C GLN A 39 10.46 3.54 1.93
N LEU A 40 9.67 3.69 2.99
CA LEU A 40 8.30 3.17 3.06
C LEU A 40 7.33 4.29 2.70
N LYS A 41 6.66 4.16 1.57
CA LYS A 41 5.67 5.11 1.08
C LYS A 41 4.27 4.57 1.32
N ILE A 42 3.48 5.29 2.11
CA ILE A 42 2.08 4.98 2.34
C ILE A 42 1.23 6.02 1.61
N SER A 43 0.37 5.57 0.73
CA SER A 43 -0.56 6.40 -0.03
C SER A 43 -2.00 6.00 0.31
N VAL A 44 -2.87 6.98 0.51
CA VAL A 44 -4.29 6.76 0.81
C VAL A 44 -5.12 7.39 -0.31
N ALA A 45 -6.04 6.63 -0.87
CA ALA A 45 -6.94 7.10 -1.92
C ALA A 45 -8.12 7.86 -1.30
N GLU A 46 -8.24 9.15 -1.67
CA GLU A 46 -9.42 10.02 -1.57
C GLU A 46 -10.42 9.70 -0.44
N THR A 47 -10.01 9.97 0.81
CA THR A 47 -10.91 10.00 1.96
C THR A 47 -10.83 11.35 2.65
N THR A 48 -11.98 11.95 2.96
CA THR A 48 -12.05 13.15 3.79
C THR A 48 -11.65 12.79 5.23
N ASN A 49 -10.54 13.36 5.70
CA ASN A 49 -9.95 13.18 7.04
C ASN A 49 -9.21 11.86 7.27
N VAL A 50 -7.96 11.79 6.77
CA VAL A 50 -7.03 10.68 7.05
C VAL A 50 -6.11 11.06 8.20
N ILE A 51 -6.06 10.23 9.23
CA ILE A 51 -5.10 10.34 10.33
C ILE A 51 -4.12 9.18 10.22
N ILE A 52 -2.86 9.48 9.92
CA ILE A 52 -1.78 8.48 9.90
C ILE A 52 -1.10 8.50 11.27
N PRO A 53 -1.24 7.44 12.09
CA PRO A 53 -0.59 7.38 13.40
C PRO A 53 0.92 7.19 13.25
N ALA A 54 1.67 7.56 14.29
CA ALA A 54 3.10 7.28 14.35
C ALA A 54 3.35 5.75 14.28
N MET A 55 4.14 5.31 13.30
CA MET A 55 4.49 3.90 13.13
C MET A 55 5.50 3.44 14.18
N ARG A 56 5.21 2.31 14.82
CA ARG A 56 6.18 1.58 15.66
C ARG A 56 6.62 0.33 14.92
N LEU A 57 7.82 0.36 14.37
CA LEU A 57 8.42 -0.78 13.68
C LEU A 57 9.21 -1.63 14.69
N LYS A 58 9.10 -2.95 14.59
CA LYS A 58 9.88 -3.88 15.42
C LYS A 58 11.15 -4.27 14.67
N GLY A 59 12.31 -3.92 15.21
CA GLY A 59 13.61 -4.27 14.62
C GLY A 59 14.08 -3.35 13.49
N LEU A 60 13.37 -2.25 13.25
CA LEU A 60 13.76 -1.19 12.31
C LEU A 60 13.60 0.16 12.99
N GLU A 61 14.52 1.07 12.73
CA GLU A 61 14.48 2.44 13.23
C GLU A 61 13.93 3.38 12.15
N VAL A 62 13.12 4.35 12.57
CA VAL A 62 12.66 5.43 11.70
C VAL A 62 13.70 6.53 11.75
N VAL A 63 14.51 6.64 10.69
CA VAL A 63 15.57 7.66 10.60
C VAL A 63 15.00 9.03 10.27
N ASP A 64 13.99 9.09 9.38
CA ASP A 64 13.32 10.32 8.99
C ASP A 64 11.85 10.05 8.65
N SER A 65 11.01 11.08 8.79
CA SER A 65 9.60 11.06 8.44
C SER A 65 9.26 12.26 7.58
N THR A 66 8.88 12.00 6.33
CA THR A 66 8.41 13.04 5.43
C THR A 66 7.04 13.55 5.89
N ARG A 67 6.81 14.86 5.78
CA ARG A 67 5.48 15.46 6.04
C ARG A 67 4.44 14.83 5.13
N ILE A 68 3.23 14.62 5.66
CA ILE A 68 2.09 14.10 4.90
C ILE A 68 1.75 15.13 3.81
N ASP A 69 1.93 14.73 2.56
CA ASP A 69 1.59 15.56 1.40
C ASP A 69 0.13 15.30 0.99
N THR A 70 -0.69 16.34 1.05
CA THR A 70 -2.09 16.34 0.61
C THR A 70 -2.28 17.04 -0.74
N LEU A 71 -1.22 17.62 -1.32
CA LEU A 71 -1.26 18.53 -2.46
C LEU A 71 -1.03 17.82 -3.81
N LYS A 72 -1.77 16.74 -4.09
CA LYS A 72 -1.58 15.99 -5.35
C LYS A 72 -2.78 15.94 -6.30
N ASN A 73 -3.92 16.50 -5.90
CA ASN A 73 -5.13 16.55 -6.74
C ASN A 73 -5.60 17.98 -7.08
N SER A 74 -4.76 19.00 -6.83
CA SER A 74 -5.10 20.42 -7.04
C SER A 74 -4.58 21.01 -8.36
N LEU A 75 -3.76 20.29 -9.12
CA LEU A 75 -3.29 20.78 -10.42
C LEU A 75 -4.25 20.27 -11.50
N VAL A 76 -5.28 21.08 -11.75
CA VAL A 76 -6.12 21.06 -12.96
C VAL A 76 -5.27 21.51 -14.15
#